data_AF-A0A8E6B996-F1
#
_entry.id   AF-A0A8E6B996-F1
#
_cell.length_a   1.000
_cell.length_b   1.000
_cell.length_c   1.000
_cell.angle_alpha   90.00
_cell.angle_beta   90.00
_cell.angle_gamma   90.00
#
_symmetry.space_group_name_H-M   'P 1'
#
loop_
_entity.id
_entity.type
_entity.pdbx_description
1 polymer ?
#
loop_
_entity_poly.entity_id
_entity_poly.type
_entity_poly.pdbx_seq_one_letter_code
_entity_poly.pdbx_strand_id
1 'polypeptide(L)'
;MKIETNDSHLSIDISYTPNDFLDELLTALLLVTQRVESVAIAYTEPTVFRFKFTRNEETDLISLDIYSDASRLRRPGEVLAVFSTKGNVKSIVTPFWKAMRKLESLTSPEEYRARMRLDFPTEK
;
A
#
# COMPACT_ATOMS: atom_id res chain seq x y z
N MET A 1 22.13 22.34 43.56
CA MET A 1 22.67 22.08 42.20
C MET A 1 21.49 21.78 41.31
N LYS A 2 21.21 22.66 40.34
CA LYS A 2 20.00 22.68 39.53
C LYS A 2 20.36 22.05 38.18
N ILE A 3 19.73 20.93 37.83
CA ILE A 3 19.87 20.32 36.51
C ILE A 3 18.61 20.69 35.75
N GLU A 4 18.74 21.63 34.82
CA GLU A 4 17.72 21.94 33.82
C GLU A 4 17.97 21.02 32.62
N THR A 5 17.09 20.05 32.40
CA THR A 5 17.05 19.23 31.19
C THR A 5 15.84 19.64 30.38
N ASN A 6 16.11 20.23 29.21
CA ASN A 6 15.12 20.62 28.20
C ASN A 6 14.12 19.49 27.95
N ASP A 7 12.84 19.82 28.11
CA ASP A 7 11.64 19.00 27.86
C ASP A 7 11.65 18.34 26.47
N SER A 8 12.40 17.26 26.32
CA SER A 8 12.36 16.41 25.14
C SER A 8 11.47 15.22 25.45
N HIS A 9 10.16 15.42 25.33
CA HIS A 9 9.20 14.32 25.33
C HIS A 9 9.43 13.45 24.10
N LEU A 10 10.16 12.34 24.28
CA LEU A 10 10.28 11.29 23.27
C LEU A 10 8.99 10.45 23.32
N SER A 11 7.99 10.80 22.52
CA SER A 11 6.83 9.95 22.29
C SER A 11 7.19 8.89 21.25
N ILE A 12 7.33 7.64 21.69
CA ILE A 12 7.37 6.49 20.79
C ILE A 12 5.94 6.27 20.32
N ASP A 13 5.59 6.80 19.15
CA ASP A 13 4.32 6.51 18.50
C ASP A 13 4.46 5.14 17.82
N ILE A 14 3.77 4.14 18.38
CA ILE A 14 3.70 2.82 17.77
C ILE A 14 2.63 2.90 16.69
N SER A 15 3.06 3.07 15.45
CA SER A 15 2.16 3.00 14.29
C SER A 15 1.58 1.58 14.20
N TYR A 16 0.30 1.45 14.57
CA TYR A 16 -0.47 0.26 14.27
C TYR A 16 -0.80 0.30 12.79
N THR A 17 -0.12 -0.49 11.96
CA THR A 17 -0.56 -0.78 10.60
C THR A 17 -1.52 -1.97 10.68
N PRO A 18 -2.86 -1.76 10.75
CA PRO A 18 -3.83 -2.83 10.96
C PRO A 18 -3.80 -3.89 9.85
N ASN A 19 -3.32 -3.53 8.66
CA ASN A 19 -3.50 -4.30 7.45
C ASN A 19 -2.16 -4.62 6.77
N ASP A 20 -2.07 -5.83 6.22
CA ASP A 20 -0.99 -6.21 5.31
C ASP A 20 -1.27 -5.62 3.93
N PHE A 21 -0.59 -4.51 3.61
CA PHE A 21 -0.76 -3.82 2.33
C PHE A 21 -0.47 -4.72 1.12
N LEU A 22 0.46 -5.67 1.23
CA LEU A 22 0.78 -6.55 0.10
C LEU A 22 -0.37 -7.51 -0.17
N ASP A 23 -0.95 -8.09 0.88
CA ASP A 23 -2.14 -8.95 0.76
C ASP A 23 -3.34 -8.17 0.19
N GLU A 24 -3.58 -6.95 0.68
CA GLU A 24 -4.61 -6.07 0.13
C GLU A 24 -4.38 -5.74 -1.35
N LEU A 25 -3.14 -5.42 -1.72
CA LEU A 25 -2.77 -5.09 -3.10
C LEU A 25 -2.99 -6.29 -4.04
N LEU A 26 -2.55 -7.48 -3.62
CA LEU A 26 -2.75 -8.71 -4.40
C LEU A 26 -4.23 -9.04 -4.55
N THR A 27 -5.00 -8.90 -3.47
CA THR A 27 -6.44 -9.09 -3.48
C THR A 27 -7.12 -8.11 -4.43
N ALA A 28 -6.77 -6.82 -4.38
CA ALA A 28 -7.31 -5.81 -5.28
C ALA A 28 -6.99 -6.10 -6.75
N LEU A 29 -5.73 -6.47 -7.04
CA LEU A 29 -5.31 -6.86 -8.39
C LEU A 29 -6.06 -8.09 -8.90
N LEU A 30 -6.33 -9.07 -8.05
CA LEU A 30 -7.14 -10.24 -8.42
C LEU A 30 -8.60 -9.82 -8.69
N LEU A 31 -9.21 -9.05 -7.79
CA LEU A 31 -10.60 -8.60 -7.92
C LEU A 31 -10.83 -7.79 -9.20
N VAL A 32 -9.91 -6.90 -9.58
CA VAL A 32 -10.08 -6.13 -10.82
C VAL A 32 -10.00 -7.00 -12.08
N THR A 33 -9.26 -8.11 -12.05
CA THR A 33 -9.29 -9.09 -13.16
C THR A 33 -10.64 -9.81 -13.26
N GLN A 34 -11.38 -9.90 -12.15
CA GLN A 34 -12.73 -10.44 -12.07
C GLN A 34 -13.81 -9.37 -12.30
N ARG A 35 -13.43 -8.16 -12.75
CA ARG A 35 -14.33 -7.01 -12.96
C ARG A 35 -14.96 -6.45 -11.68
N VAL A 36 -14.33 -6.69 -10.53
CA VAL A 36 -14.75 -6.14 -9.24
C VAL A 36 -13.89 -4.91 -8.92
N GLU A 37 -14.52 -3.77 -8.68
CA GLU A 37 -13.85 -2.58 -8.18
C GLU A 37 -13.22 -2.89 -6.81
N SER A 38 -11.97 -2.46 -6.62
CA SER A 38 -11.22 -2.78 -5.41
C SER A 38 -10.26 -1.67 -5.03
N VAL A 39 -9.88 -1.66 -3.76
CA VAL A 39 -8.98 -0.66 -3.18
C VAL A 39 -7.98 -1.37 -2.27
N ALA A 40 -6.71 -1.01 -2.36
CA ALA A 40 -5.68 -1.38 -1.41
C ALA A 40 -5.15 -0.13 -0.68
N ILE A 41 -4.89 -0.23 0.62
CA ILE A 41 -4.55 0.89 1.48
C ILE A 41 -3.13 0.72 2.03
N ALA A 42 -2.23 1.63 1.66
CA ALA A 42 -0.90 1.72 2.26
C ALA A 42 -0.89 2.80 3.34
N TYR A 43 -0.60 2.39 4.57
CA TYR A 43 -0.38 3.31 5.69
C TYR A 43 1.10 3.70 5.73
N THR A 44 1.39 4.94 5.38
CA THR A 44 2.73 5.52 5.41
C THR A 44 2.69 6.78 6.27
N GLU A 45 2.66 6.64 7.59
CA GLU A 45 2.45 7.78 8.49
C GLU A 45 3.38 8.97 8.19
N PRO A 46 2.83 10.19 8.10
CA PRO A 46 1.46 10.61 8.43
C PRO A 46 0.53 10.62 7.21
N THR A 47 0.74 9.80 6.19
CA THR A 47 -0.06 9.76 4.96
C THR A 47 -0.66 8.38 4.74
N VAL A 48 -1.90 8.34 4.27
CA VAL A 48 -2.55 7.10 3.82
C VAL A 48 -2.70 7.18 2.32
N PHE A 49 -2.18 6.17 1.61
CA PHE A 49 -2.35 6.03 0.18
C PHE A 49 -3.44 5.01 -0.13
N ARG A 50 -4.37 5.36 -1.02
CA ARG A 50 -5.43 4.45 -1.51
C ARG A 50 -5.18 4.16 -2.97
N PHE A 51 -4.96 2.90 -3.31
CA PHE A 51 -4.78 2.39 -4.66
C PHE A 51 -6.12 1.84 -5.14
N LYS A 52 -6.85 2.62 -5.92
CA LYS A 52 -8.15 2.26 -6.46
C LYS A 52 -8.01 1.66 -7.85
N PHE A 53 -8.59 0.48 -8.04
CA PHE A 53 -8.63 -0.24 -9.30
C PHE A 53 -10.07 -0.34 -9.79
N THR A 54 -10.32 0.14 -11.01
CA THR A 54 -11.64 0.04 -11.66
C THR A 54 -11.48 -0.54 -13.05
N ARG A 55 -12.40 -1.39 -13.50
CA ARG A 55 -12.41 -1.91 -14.87
C ARG A 55 -13.64 -1.38 -15.59
N ASN A 56 -13.42 -0.72 -16.73
CA ASN A 56 -14.49 -0.21 -17.56
C ASN A 56 -15.11 -1.36 -18.38
N GLU A 57 -16.43 -1.51 -18.32
CA GLU A 57 -17.13 -2.64 -18.94
C GLU A 57 -17.11 -2.61 -20.48
N GLU A 58 -17.13 -1.41 -21.06
CA GLU A 58 -17.22 -1.21 -22.51
C GLU A 58 -15.86 -1.38 -23.20
N THR A 59 -14.81 -0.84 -22.59
CA THR A 59 -13.45 -0.77 -23.17
C THR A 59 -12.52 -1.87 -22.67
N ASP A 60 -12.92 -2.58 -21.62
CA ASP A 60 -12.12 -3.58 -20.90
C ASP A 60 -10.81 -3.04 -20.28
N LEU A 61 -10.66 -1.71 -20.25
CA LEU A 61 -9.51 -1.04 -19.66
C LEU A 61 -9.63 -0.96 -18.13
N ILE A 62 -8.50 -1.15 -17.46
CA ILE A 62 -8.34 -0.96 -16.03
C ILE A 62 -7.79 0.44 -15.78
N SER A 63 -8.43 1.20 -14.90
CA SER A 63 -7.88 2.42 -14.32
C SER A 63 -7.25 2.11 -12.97
N LEU A 64 -6.04 2.62 -12.74
CA LEU A 64 -5.37 2.66 -11.45
C LEU A 64 -5.29 4.13 -11.04
N ASP A 65 -5.98 4.48 -9.97
CA ASP A 65 -5.96 5.80 -9.36
C ASP A 65 -5.37 5.71 -7.95
N ILE A 66 -4.38 6.55 -7.66
CA ILE A 66 -3.74 6.61 -6.34
C ILE A 66 -4.09 7.94 -5.70
N TYR A 67 -4.72 7.87 -4.54
CA TYR A 67 -5.05 9.04 -3.73
C TYR A 67 -4.19 9.05 -2.46
N SER A 68 -3.76 10.22 -2.04
CA SER A 68 -3.16 10.44 -0.72
C SER A 68 -4.12 11.20 0.16
N ASP A 69 -4.15 10.82 1.42
CA ASP A 69 -4.93 11.43 2.48
C ASP A 69 -3.98 11.71 3.64
N ALA A 70 -3.94 12.95 4.12
CA ALA A 70 -3.19 13.24 5.33
C ALA A 70 -3.84 12.46 6.48
N SER A 71 -3.06 11.68 7.24
CA SER A 71 -3.56 11.00 8.42
C SER A 71 -4.28 11.99 9.32
N ARG A 72 -5.25 11.47 10.08
CA ARG A 72 -6.26 12.19 10.88
C ARG A 72 -5.74 13.38 11.72
N LEU A 73 -4.43 13.51 11.90
CA LEU A 73 -3.75 14.49 12.73
C LEU A 73 -3.50 15.86 12.08
N ARG A 74 -3.54 16.04 10.75
CA ARG A 74 -3.16 17.34 10.14
C ARG A 74 -4.21 18.10 9.35
N ARG A 75 -5.21 17.45 8.74
CA ARG A 75 -6.41 18.04 8.10
C ARG A 75 -7.33 16.92 7.59
N PRO A 76 -8.42 16.59 8.28
CA PRO A 76 -9.37 15.61 7.79
C PRO A 76 -10.00 16.09 6.47
N GLY A 77 -9.84 15.33 5.38
CA GLY A 77 -10.64 15.50 4.15
C GLY A 77 -9.92 16.01 2.90
N GLU A 78 -8.62 16.28 2.95
CA GLU A 78 -7.85 16.66 1.74
C GLU A 78 -7.38 15.38 1.02
N VAL A 79 -8.24 14.84 0.14
CA VAL A 79 -7.91 13.71 -0.73
C VAL A 79 -7.26 14.26 -2.00
N LEU A 80 -5.96 14.02 -2.16
CA LEU A 80 -5.20 14.46 -3.32
C LEU A 80 -4.97 13.29 -4.27
N ALA A 81 -5.37 13.43 -5.53
CA ALA A 81 -5.01 12.48 -6.58
C ALA A 81 -3.51 12.63 -6.89
N VAL A 82 -2.74 11.58 -6.61
CA VAL A 82 -1.28 11.55 -6.75
C VAL A 82 -0.86 10.97 -8.09
N PHE A 83 -1.63 10.00 -8.58
CA PHE A 83 -1.33 9.29 -9.81
C PHE A 83 -2.61 8.72 -10.41
N SER A 84 -2.69 8.70 -11.73
CA SER A 84 -3.75 8.03 -12.48
C SER A 84 -3.18 7.47 -13.76
N THR A 85 -3.54 6.23 -14.08
CA THR A 85 -3.19 5.60 -15.35
C THR A 85 -4.28 4.63 -15.78
N LYS A 86 -4.32 4.34 -17.07
CA LYS A 86 -5.27 3.39 -17.67
C LYS A 86 -4.54 2.44 -18.60
N GLY A 87 -4.94 1.19 -18.61
CA GLY A 87 -4.36 0.18 -19.49
C GLY A 87 -5.09 -1.14 -19.42
N ASN A 88 -4.73 -2.06 -20.30
CA ASN A 88 -5.24 -3.43 -20.20
C ASN A 88 -4.63 -4.17 -18.99
N VAL A 89 -5.10 -5.38 -18.73
CA VAL A 89 -4.59 -6.26 -17.66
C VAL A 89 -3.06 -6.41 -17.72
N LYS A 90 -2.47 -6.55 -18.91
CA LYS A 90 -1.01 -6.68 -19.06
C LYS A 90 -0.25 -5.39 -18.72
N SER A 91 -0.85 -4.24 -18.97
CA SER A 91 -0.25 -2.93 -18.67
C SER A 91 -0.35 -2.55 -17.20
N ILE A 92 -1.42 -2.97 -16.51
CA ILE A 92 -1.64 -2.62 -15.10
C ILE A 92 -1.19 -3.73 -14.17
N VAL A 93 -1.68 -4.97 -14.32
CA VAL A 93 -1.49 -6.05 -13.34
C VAL A 93 -0.11 -6.71 -13.46
N THR A 94 0.36 -6.98 -14.69
CA THR A 94 1.62 -7.69 -14.90
C THR A 94 2.85 -6.98 -14.32
N PRO A 95 2.99 -5.63 -14.37
CA PRO A 95 4.07 -4.94 -13.68
C PRO A 95 4.14 -5.21 -12.18
N PHE A 96 2.99 -5.21 -11.48
CA PHE A 96 2.96 -5.53 -10.05
C PHE A 96 3.38 -6.98 -9.80
N TRP A 97 2.85 -7.92 -10.57
CA TRP A 97 3.24 -9.33 -10.45
C TRP A 97 4.75 -9.53 -10.64
N LYS A 98 5.33 -8.90 -11.67
CA LYS A 98 6.77 -8.95 -11.92
C LYS A 98 7.58 -8.32 -10.78
N ALA A 99 7.10 -7.22 -10.21
CA ALA A 99 7.75 -6.58 -9.06
C ALA A 99 7.72 -7.50 -7.82
N MET A 100 6.60 -8.18 -7.57
CA MET A 100 6.47 -9.14 -6.47
C MET A 100 7.39 -10.34 -6.62
N ARG A 101 7.44 -10.95 -7.81
CA ARG A 101 8.38 -12.04 -8.12
C ARG A 101 9.84 -11.60 -8.02
N LYS A 102 10.14 -10.34 -8.32
CA LYS A 102 11.47 -9.79 -8.13
C LYS A 102 11.80 -9.59 -6.65
N LEU A 103 10.83 -9.13 -5.83
CA LEU A 103 11.00 -9.03 -4.38
C LEU A 103 11.27 -10.39 -3.74
N GLU A 104 10.53 -11.44 -4.15
CA GLU A 104 10.80 -12.84 -3.77
C GLU A 104 12.27 -13.23 -4.01
N SER A 105 12.85 -12.79 -5.14
CA SER A 105 14.23 -13.14 -5.50
C SER A 105 15.30 -12.29 -4.80
N LEU A 106 14.94 -11.16 -4.20
CA LEU A 106 15.88 -10.18 -3.63
C LEU A 106 15.91 -10.16 -2.11
N THR A 107 14.97 -10.81 -1.44
CA THR A 107 14.89 -10.84 0.01
C THR A 107 14.71 -12.28 0.42
N SER A 108 15.68 -12.84 1.16
CA SER A 108 15.49 -14.19 1.68
C SER A 108 14.25 -14.20 2.59
N PRO A 109 13.51 -15.31 2.71
CA PRO A 109 12.39 -15.41 3.65
C PRO A 109 12.78 -15.01 5.09
N GLU A 110 14.04 -15.26 5.47
CA GLU A 110 14.61 -14.83 6.75
C GLU A 110 14.77 -13.31 6.86
N GLU A 111 15.27 -12.65 5.81
CA GLU A 111 15.37 -11.19 5.77
C GLU A 111 14.02 -10.49 5.74
N TYR A 112 13.03 -11.07 5.04
CA TYR A 112 11.66 -10.55 5.00
C TYR A 112 11.02 -10.66 6.39
N ARG A 113 11.13 -11.83 7.03
CA ARG A 113 10.64 -12.04 8.41
C ARG A 113 11.33 -11.11 9.40
N ALA A 114 12.63 -10.89 9.26
CA ALA A 114 13.38 -9.97 10.12
C ALA A 114 12.92 -8.51 9.99
N ARG A 115 12.55 -8.06 8.78
CA ARG A 115 12.14 -6.67 8.50
C ARG A 115 10.66 -6.41 8.74
N MET A 116 9.80 -7.30 8.25
CA MET A 116 8.35 -7.12 8.25
C MET A 116 7.66 -7.79 9.44
N ARG A 117 8.38 -8.64 10.20
CA ARG A 117 7.84 -9.47 11.29
C ARG A 117 6.66 -10.36 10.87
N LEU A 118 6.58 -10.66 9.57
CA LEU A 118 5.57 -11.50 8.93
C LEU A 118 6.26 -12.55 8.08
N ASP A 119 5.58 -13.68 7.87
CA ASP A 119 6.06 -14.71 6.95
C ASP A 119 5.89 -14.25 5.50
N PHE A 120 6.85 -14.64 4.65
CA PHE A 120 6.73 -14.36 3.22
C PHE A 120 5.52 -15.11 2.65
N PRO A 121 4.63 -14.48 1.87
CA PRO A 121 3.48 -15.17 1.28
C PRO A 121 3.95 -16.35 0.43
N THR A 122 3.52 -17.57 0.79
CA THR A 122 3.85 -18.79 0.04
C THR A 122 2.62 -19.26 -0.73
N GLU A 123 2.81 -19.66 -1.98
CA GLU A 123 1.77 -20.32 -2.77
C GLU A 123 1.33 -21.61 -2.03
N LYS A 124 0.03 -21.75 -1.78
CA LYS A 124 -0.60 -23.02 -1.34
C LYS A 124 -1.23 -23.73 -2.52
#